data_AF-A0A832DUZ4-F1
#
_entry.id   AF-A0A832DUZ4-F1
#
_cell.length_a   1.000
_cell.length_b   1.000
_cell.length_c   1.000
_cell.angle_alpha   90.00
_cell.angle_beta   90.00
_cell.angle_gamma   90.00
#
_symmetry.space_group_name_H-M   'P 1'
#
loop_
_entity.id
_entity.type
_entity.pdbx_description
1 polymer ?
#
loop_
_entity_poly.entity_id
_entity_poly.type
_entity_poly.pdbx_seq_one_letter_code
_entity_poly.pdbx_strand_id
1 'polypeptide(L)' 'MRAIPAELADRLESGAASLCHAWILTRADGVVLGFTDHDRDLVVEGVTCRAASGWTA' A
#
# COMPACT_ATOMS: atom_id res chain seq x y z
N MET A 1 13.52 -16.79 -2.69
CA MET A 1 12.70 -16.20 -1.61
C MET A 1 13.17 -14.77 -1.40
N ARG A 2 12.26 -13.79 -1.26
CA ARG A 2 12.65 -12.37 -1.11
C ARG A 2 13.06 -12.11 0.35
N ALA A 3 14.10 -11.31 0.58
CA ALA A 3 14.50 -10.92 1.93
C ALA A 3 13.43 -10.00 2.55
N ILE A 4 12.98 -10.33 3.75
CA ILE A 4 12.02 -9.53 4.52
C ILE A 4 12.79 -8.87 5.66
N PRO A 5 12.67 -7.54 5.88
CA PRO A 5 13.28 -6.87 7.03
C PRO A 5 12.86 -7.51 8.36
N ALA A 6 13.79 -7.66 9.30
CA ALA A 6 13.55 -8.35 10.57
C ALA A 6 12.37 -7.74 11.35
N GLU A 7 12.29 -6.40 11.42
CA GLU A 7 11.19 -5.70 12.10
C GLU A 7 9.82 -6.05 11.51
N LEU A 8 9.74 -6.17 10.18
CA LEU A 8 8.49 -6.56 9.51
C LEU A 8 8.16 -8.04 9.79
N ALA A 9 9.16 -8.92 9.78
CA ALA A 9 8.98 -10.32 10.14
C ALA A 9 8.46 -10.48 11.58
N ASP A 10 9.12 -9.85 12.56
CA ASP A 10 8.73 -9.88 13.97
C ASP A 10 7.28 -9.37 14.18
N ARG A 11 6.90 -8.30 13.47
CA ARG A 11 5.54 -7.74 13.52
C ARG A 11 4.51 -8.73 12.96
N LEU A 12 4.81 -9.37 11.84
CA LEU A 12 3.92 -10.39 11.24
C LEU A 12 3.79 -11.62 12.14
N GLU A 13 4.92 -12.10 12.69
CA GLU A 13 4.97 -13.26 13.59
C GLU A 13 4.24 -13.01 14.92
N SER A 14 4.14 -11.75 15.36
CA SER A 14 3.34 -11.40 16.55
C SER A 14 1.85 -11.73 16.41
N GLY A 15 1.34 -11.93 15.19
CA GLY A 15 -0.08 -12.19 14.90
C GLY A 15 -1.01 -10.98 15.08
N ALA A 16 -0.47 -9.81 15.45
CA ALA A 16 -1.22 -8.58 15.69
C ALA A 16 -0.98 -7.49 14.62
N ALA A 17 -0.34 -7.83 13.50
CA ALA A 17 -0.11 -6.90 12.40
C ALA A 17 -1.41 -6.64 11.61
N SER A 18 -1.73 -5.35 11.38
CA SER A 18 -2.67 -4.94 10.35
C SER A 18 -1.90 -4.57 9.08
N LEU A 19 -2.27 -5.15 7.94
CA LEU A 19 -1.67 -4.84 6.66
C LEU A 19 -2.72 -4.21 5.74
N CYS A 20 -2.24 -3.30 4.89
CA CYS A 20 -2.97 -2.75 3.76
C CYS A 20 -2.04 -2.77 2.54
N HIS A 21 -2.63 -2.71 1.36
CA HIS A 21 -1.93 -2.48 0.12
C HIS A 21 -2.04 -1.01 -0.29
N ALA A 22 -0.99 -0.53 -0.94
CA ALA A 22 -0.97 0.74 -1.64
C ALA A 22 -0.41 0.50 -3.04
N TRP A 23 -1.09 1.02 -4.05
CA TRP A 23 -0.69 0.91 -5.45
C TRP A 23 -0.50 2.29 -6.03
N ILE A 24 0.62 2.47 -6.74
CA ILE A 24 0.90 3.66 -7.53
C ILE A 24 0.97 3.21 -8.99
N LEU A 25 0.03 3.69 -9.80
CA LEU A 25 -0.05 3.43 -11.23
C LEU A 25 0.41 4.67 -11.99
N THR A 26 1.52 4.52 -12.71
CA THR A 26 1.96 5.52 -13.70
C THR A 26 1.49 5.08 -15.08
N ARG A 27 0.57 5.83 -15.67
CA ARG A 27 0.08 5.60 -17.03
C ARG A 27 1.12 6.04 -18.05
N ALA A 28 1.03 5.50 -19.27
CA ALA A 28 1.94 5.86 -20.36
C ALA A 28 1.88 7.36 -20.75
N ASP A 29 0.78 8.05 -20.44
CA ASP A 29 0.62 9.49 -20.62
C ASP A 29 1.18 10.33 -19.45
N GLY A 30 1.86 9.70 -18.50
CA GLY A 30 2.49 10.36 -17.36
C GLY A 30 1.57 10.65 -16.17
N VAL A 31 0.27 10.31 -16.27
CA VAL A 31 -0.65 10.47 -15.14
C VAL A 31 -0.32 9.44 -14.06
N VAL A 32 -0.20 9.92 -12.81
CA VAL A 32 0.04 9.10 -11.62
C VAL A 32 -1.22 9.00 -10.78
N LEU A 33 -1.65 7.77 -10.50
CA LEU A 33 -2.82 7.47 -9.69
C LEU A 33 -2.41 6.61 -8.49
N GLY A 34 -2.88 6.99 -7.30
CA GLY A 34 -2.66 6.23 -6.07
C GLY A 34 -3.95 5.60 -5.57
N PHE A 35 -3.87 4.35 -5.11
CA PHE A 35 -4.98 3.58 -4.56
C PHE A 35 -4.55 2.88 -3.27
N THR A 36 -5.47 2.72 -2.32
CA THR A 36 -5.24 1.89 -1.13
C THR A 36 -6.53 1.19 -0.69
N ASP A 37 -6.39 -0.02 -0.14
CA ASP A 37 -7.46 -0.75 0.55
C ASP A 37 -7.59 -0.36 2.04
N HIS A 38 -6.76 0.57 2.51
CA HIS A 38 -6.88 1.17 3.82
C HIS A 38 -8.18 2.00 3.94
N ASP A 39 -8.66 2.18 5.16
CA ASP A 39 -9.85 2.98 5.46
C ASP A 39 -9.67 4.50 5.27
N ARG A 40 -8.46 4.94 4.92
CA ARG A 40 -8.05 6.35 4.86
C ARG A 40 -7.02 6.56 3.77
N ASP A 41 -6.99 7.77 3.24
CA ASP A 41 -5.96 8.18 2.30
C ASP A 41 -4.57 8.07 2.93
N LEU A 42 -3.64 7.49 2.20
CA LEU A 42 -2.23 7.34 2.59
C LEU A 42 -1.35 8.10 1.60
N VAL A 43 -0.25 8.68 2.08
CA VAL A 43 0.78 9.25 1.18
C VAL A 43 1.95 8.29 1.12
N VAL A 44 2.23 7.78 -0.08
CA VAL A 44 3.31 6.83 -0.35
C VAL A 44 4.13 7.37 -1.51
N GLU A 45 5.45 7.49 -1.33
CA GLU A 45 6.35 8.06 -2.36
C GLU A 45 5.88 9.44 -2.89
N GLY A 46 5.27 10.25 -2.02
CA GLY A 46 4.70 11.56 -2.38
C GLY A 46 3.38 11.53 -3.16
N VAL A 47 2.83 10.33 -3.44
CA VAL A 47 1.54 10.15 -4.12
C VAL A 47 0.44 9.90 -3.09
N THR A 48 -0.67 10.64 -3.20
CA THR A 48 -1.87 10.34 -2.41
C THR A 48 -2.56 9.10 -2.97
N CYS A 49 -2.44 8.01 -2.23
CA CYS A 49 -3.20 6.78 -2.42
C CYS A 49 -4.58 6.96 -1.79
N ARG A 50 -5.61 7.09 -2.63
CA ARG A 50 -6.98 7.34 -2.17
C ARG A 50 -7.64 6.05 -1.67
N ALA A 51 -8.30 6.15 -0.53
CA ALA A 51 -9.15 5.09 -0.02
C ALA A 51 -10.44 4.97 -0.87
N ALA A 52 -10.99 3.76 -0.95
CA ALA A 52 -12.29 3.47 -1.57
C ALA A 52 -12.44 3.90 -3.05
N SER A 53 -11.35 4.19 -3.76
CA SER A 53 -11.39 4.68 -5.16
C SER A 53 -11.40 3.56 -6.21
N GLY A 54 -11.98 2.40 -5.90
CA GLY A 54 -12.33 1.37 -6.88
C GLY A 54 -11.45 0.12 -6.95
N TRP A 55 -10.48 -0.04 -6.06
CA TRP A 55 -9.70 -1.30 -5.93
C TRP A 55 -10.19 -2.11 -4.73
N THR A 56 -11.39 -2.70 -4.85
CA THR A 56 -11.90 -3.69 -3.90
C THR A 56 -11.53 -5.08 -4.40
N ALA A 57 -10.89 -5.88 -3.55
CA ALA A 57 -10.59 -7.29 -3.81
C ALA A 57 -11.86 -8.14 -3.94
#